data_AF-A0A3L6JC80-F1
#
_entry.id   AF-A0A3L6JC80-F1
#
_cell.length_a   1.000
_cell.length_b   1.000
_cell.length_c   1.000
_cell.angle_alpha   90.00
_cell.angle_beta   90.00
_cell.angle_gamma   90.00
#
_symmetry.space_group_name_H-M   'P 1'
#
loop_
_entity.id
_entity.type
_entity.pdbx_description
1 polymer ?
#
loop_
_entity_poly.entity_id
_entity_poly.type
_entity_poly.pdbx_seq_one_letter_code
_entity_poly.pdbx_strand_id
1 'polypeptide(L)'
;MKQNQLTLVARESVADFSESTLTDTLTESLWDITKNHTLNIILREPALLELASRRDPGVIVFCDYLLHSEDQECWFSALKALEALNTYEAAQRLLILCGDSGTGDRKIVLNVLARVLTSSQREGFRRLLRSILAPGELDISRWTSTALRVLESVCHELGILLEDTTGKLYETNRFEAAEMQFGTLRKNKRAL
;
A
#
# COMPACT_ATOMS: atom_id res chain seq x y z
N MET A 1 -8.94 5.56 40.52
CA MET A 1 -8.95 5.32 39.07
C MET A 1 -8.20 4.01 38.84
N LYS A 2 -8.88 2.94 38.40
CA LYS A 2 -8.24 1.63 38.19
C LYS A 2 -7.54 1.65 36.83
N GLN A 3 -6.24 1.35 36.82
CA GLN A 3 -5.46 1.20 35.59
C GLN A 3 -5.89 -0.09 34.88
N ASN A 4 -6.45 0.03 33.67
CA ASN A 4 -6.71 -1.10 32.80
C ASN A 4 -5.37 -1.60 32.24
N GLN A 5 -4.73 -2.54 32.93
CA GLN A 5 -3.51 -3.19 32.45
C GLN A 5 -3.78 -4.69 32.28
N LEU A 6 -3.40 -5.21 31.13
CA LEU A 6 -3.40 -6.64 30.82
C LEU A 6 -1.96 -7.15 30.87
N THR A 7 -1.74 -8.24 31.58
CA THR A 7 -0.43 -8.90 31.68
C THR A 7 -0.43 -10.10 30.75
N LEU A 8 0.47 -10.11 29.77
CA LEU A 8 0.65 -11.22 28.85
C LEU A 8 1.52 -12.29 29.51
N VAL A 9 1.02 -13.53 29.55
CA VAL A 9 1.75 -14.70 30.09
C VAL A 9 2.04 -15.64 28.93
N ALA A 10 3.31 -16.00 28.75
CA ALA A 10 3.70 -17.00 27.76
C ALA A 10 3.19 -18.38 28.19
N ARG A 11 2.49 -19.06 27.29
CA ARG A 11 2.08 -20.45 27.46
C ARG A 11 3.20 -21.36 26.96
N GLU A 12 3.60 -22.35 27.75
CA GLU A 12 4.56 -23.37 27.31
C GLU A 12 4.00 -24.10 26.08
N SER A 13 4.81 -24.14 25.02
CA SER A 13 4.46 -24.66 23.70
C SER A 13 4.22 -26.17 23.76
N VAL A 14 2.99 -26.62 23.51
CA VAL A 14 2.69 -28.02 23.19
C VAL A 14 3.03 -28.21 21.71
N ALA A 15 3.85 -29.23 21.41
CA ALA A 15 4.45 -29.48 20.10
C ALA A 15 3.51 -29.32 18.88
N ASP A 16 3.97 -28.51 17.93
CA ASP A 16 3.26 -28.02 16.74
C ASP A 16 3.12 -29.04 15.61
N PHE A 17 2.04 -29.83 15.65
CA PHE A 17 1.53 -30.55 14.47
C PHE A 17 0.15 -30.04 14.02
N SER A 18 -0.33 -28.93 14.59
CA SER A 18 -1.69 -28.41 14.36
C SER A 18 -1.73 -26.99 13.78
N GLU A 19 -0.63 -26.23 13.82
CA GLU A 19 -0.63 -24.85 13.31
C GLU A 19 -0.87 -24.78 11.80
N SER A 20 -0.22 -25.64 10.99
CA SER A 20 -0.40 -25.62 9.53
C SER A 20 -1.83 -26.00 9.09
N THR A 21 -2.41 -27.02 9.72
CA THR A 21 -3.77 -27.48 9.39
C THR A 21 -4.83 -26.47 9.83
N LEU A 22 -4.60 -25.76 10.94
CA LEU A 22 -5.47 -24.67 11.40
C LEU A 22 -5.35 -23.45 10.47
N THR A 23 -4.15 -23.10 9.99
CA THR A 23 -4.00 -22.01 9.02
C THR A 23 -4.65 -22.31 7.69
N ASP A 24 -4.57 -23.57 7.22
CA ASP A 24 -5.16 -23.99 5.95
C ASP A 24 -6.69 -23.93 6.02
N THR A 25 -7.30 -24.50 7.07
CA THR A 25 -8.75 -24.47 7.29
C THR A 25 -9.32 -23.05 7.47
N LEU A 26 -8.59 -22.17 8.17
CA LEU A 26 -8.97 -20.77 8.29
C LEU A 26 -8.87 -20.03 6.94
N THR A 27 -7.89 -20.36 6.12
CA THR A 27 -7.71 -19.76 4.78
C THR A 27 -8.81 -20.20 3.82
N GLU A 28 -9.19 -21.47 3.84
CA GLU A 28 -10.36 -21.98 3.09
C GLU A 28 -11.65 -21.25 3.51
N SER A 29 -11.89 -21.11 4.81
CA SER A 29 -13.07 -20.39 5.31
C SER A 29 -13.09 -18.90 4.92
N LEU A 30 -11.93 -18.23 4.88
CA LEU A 30 -11.84 -16.84 4.41
C LEU A 30 -12.15 -16.73 2.91
N TRP A 31 -11.68 -17.70 2.11
CA TRP A 31 -11.99 -17.76 0.68
C TRP A 31 -13.48 -18.00 0.42
N ASP A 32 -14.13 -18.85 1.22
CA ASP A 32 -15.57 -19.10 1.13
C ASP A 32 -16.36 -17.81 1.39
N ILE A 33 -15.99 -17.04 2.42
CA ILE A 33 -16.62 -15.74 2.71
C ILE A 33 -16.38 -14.75 1.58
N THR A 34 -15.13 -14.65 1.11
CA THR A 34 -14.70 -13.69 0.09
C THR A 34 -15.42 -13.91 -1.25
N LYS A 35 -15.59 -15.17 -1.66
CA LYS A 35 -16.23 -15.54 -2.93
C LYS A 35 -17.76 -15.62 -2.85
N ASN A 36 -18.34 -15.54 -1.65
CA ASN A 36 -19.78 -15.63 -1.50
C ASN A 36 -20.47 -14.31 -1.88
N HIS A 37 -20.96 -14.25 -3.12
CA HIS A 37 -21.66 -13.08 -3.65
C HIS A 37 -23.02 -12.80 -3.00
N THR A 38 -23.58 -13.73 -2.22
CA THR A 38 -24.81 -13.47 -1.44
C THR A 38 -24.54 -12.69 -0.16
N LEU A 39 -23.28 -12.61 0.28
CA LEU A 39 -22.89 -11.79 1.42
C LEU A 39 -22.64 -10.35 1.00
N ASN A 40 -22.98 -9.43 1.91
CA ASN A 40 -22.70 -8.01 1.74
C ASN A 40 -21.18 -7.74 1.78
N ILE A 41 -20.72 -6.71 1.04
CA ILE A 41 -19.31 -6.32 0.96
C ILE A 41 -18.67 -6.09 2.34
N ILE A 42 -19.43 -5.63 3.34
CA ILE A 42 -18.95 -5.38 4.70
C ILE A 42 -18.35 -6.63 5.35
N LEU A 43 -18.81 -7.82 4.96
CA LEU A 43 -18.27 -9.10 5.43
C LEU A 43 -17.19 -9.66 4.50
N ARG A 44 -17.31 -9.43 3.19
CA ARG A 44 -16.36 -9.94 2.19
C ARG A 44 -15.04 -9.18 2.19
N GLU A 45 -15.08 -7.84 2.30
CA GLU A 45 -13.88 -7.00 2.24
C GLU A 45 -12.88 -7.34 3.37
N PRO A 46 -13.28 -7.44 4.66
CA PRO A 46 -12.34 -7.80 5.71
C PRO A 46 -11.70 -9.18 5.49
N ALA A 47 -12.46 -10.15 4.97
CA ALA A 47 -11.93 -11.49 4.67
C ALA A 47 -10.88 -11.43 3.55
N LEU A 48 -11.15 -10.65 2.50
CA LEU A 48 -10.21 -10.42 1.41
C LEU A 48 -8.94 -9.69 1.89
N LEU A 49 -9.08 -8.68 2.75
CA LEU A 49 -7.95 -7.93 3.30
C LEU A 49 -7.09 -8.80 4.21
N GLU A 50 -7.69 -9.73 4.95
CA GLU A 50 -6.96 -10.70 5.76
C GLU A 50 -6.20 -11.71 4.89
N LEU A 51 -6.80 -12.20 3.80
CA LEU A 51 -6.08 -13.02 2.82
C LEU A 51 -4.91 -12.24 2.18
N ALA A 52 -5.12 -10.96 1.87
CA ALA A 52 -4.09 -10.08 1.32
C ALA A 52 -2.94 -9.82 2.31
N SER A 53 -3.25 -9.59 3.59
CA SER A 53 -2.25 -9.37 4.63
C SER A 53 -1.37 -10.61 4.84
N ARG A 54 -1.95 -11.81 4.70
CA ARG A 54 -1.26 -13.11 4.70
C ARG A 54 -0.52 -13.41 3.41
N ARG A 55 -0.67 -12.57 2.38
CA ARG A 55 -0.10 -12.73 1.03
C ARG A 55 -0.49 -14.06 0.40
N ASP A 56 -1.75 -14.46 0.58
CA ASP A 56 -2.27 -15.64 -0.09
C ASP A 56 -2.17 -15.47 -1.63
N PRO A 57 -1.61 -16.46 -2.35
CA PRO A 57 -1.29 -16.33 -3.78
C PRO A 57 -2.54 -16.15 -4.66
N GLY A 58 -3.72 -16.59 -4.21
CA GLY A 58 -4.96 -16.45 -4.97
C GLY A 58 -5.50 -15.02 -5.00
N VAL A 59 -5.05 -14.15 -4.10
CA VAL A 59 -5.58 -12.78 -3.93
C VAL A 59 -5.36 -11.93 -5.17
N ILE A 60 -4.19 -12.01 -5.81
CA ILE A 60 -3.89 -11.22 -7.01
C ILE A 60 -4.86 -11.56 -8.15
N VAL A 61 -5.05 -12.86 -8.41
CA VAL A 61 -5.95 -13.34 -9.47
C VAL A 61 -7.40 -12.97 -9.16
N PHE A 62 -7.80 -13.03 -7.88
CA PHE A 62 -9.13 -12.62 -7.49
C PHE A 62 -9.34 -11.09 -7.60
N CYS A 63 -8.32 -10.28 -7.27
CA CYS A 63 -8.37 -8.85 -7.49
C CYS A 63 -8.53 -8.51 -8.97
N ASP A 64 -7.86 -9.22 -9.88
CA ASP A 64 -8.07 -9.04 -11.32
C ASP A 64 -9.55 -9.25 -11.68
N TYR A 65 -10.19 -10.31 -11.16
CA TYR A 65 -11.63 -10.54 -11.39
C TYR A 65 -12.49 -9.38 -10.86
N LEU A 66 -12.23 -8.93 -9.62
CA LEU A 66 -12.99 -7.83 -9.00
C LEU A 66 -12.82 -6.49 -9.73
N LEU A 67 -11.63 -6.22 -10.28
CA LEU A 67 -11.34 -5.00 -11.04
C LEU A 67 -12.12 -4.91 -12.36
N HIS A 68 -12.59 -6.05 -12.89
CA HIS A 68 -13.46 -6.11 -14.08
C HIS A 68 -14.95 -6.18 -13.72
N SER A 69 -15.30 -6.13 -12.43
CA SER A 69 -16.69 -6.11 -11.99
C SER A 69 -17.33 -4.75 -12.28
N GLU A 70 -18.63 -4.75 -12.63
CA GLU A 70 -19.43 -3.53 -12.72
C GLU A 70 -19.77 -2.95 -11.33
N ASP A 71 -19.59 -3.74 -10.27
CA ASP A 71 -19.81 -3.31 -8.89
C ASP A 71 -18.64 -2.45 -8.38
N GLN A 72 -18.93 -1.18 -8.14
CA GLN A 72 -17.95 -0.20 -7.66
C GLN A 72 -17.38 -0.58 -6.28
N GLU A 73 -18.17 -1.22 -5.42
CA GLU A 73 -17.69 -1.66 -4.09
C GLU A 73 -16.64 -2.78 -4.25
N CYS A 74 -16.89 -3.72 -5.15
CA CYS A 74 -15.92 -4.77 -5.49
C CYS A 74 -14.61 -4.17 -6.03
N TRP A 75 -14.71 -3.17 -6.90
CA TRP A 75 -13.55 -2.48 -7.46
C TRP A 75 -12.71 -1.80 -6.36
N PHE A 76 -13.35 -1.08 -5.44
CA PHE A 76 -12.63 -0.45 -4.31
C PHE A 76 -12.00 -1.48 -3.36
N SER A 77 -12.70 -2.58 -3.06
CA SER A 77 -12.13 -3.64 -2.22
C SER A 77 -10.91 -4.28 -2.89
N ALA A 78 -10.90 -4.44 -4.21
CA ALA A 78 -9.73 -4.92 -4.95
C ALA A 78 -8.54 -3.98 -4.83
N LEU A 79 -8.74 -2.66 -4.95
CA LEU A 79 -7.66 -1.68 -4.75
C LEU A 79 -7.07 -1.74 -3.35
N LYS A 80 -7.92 -1.83 -2.30
CA LYS A 80 -7.44 -1.96 -0.92
C LYS A 80 -6.69 -3.27 -0.70
N ALA A 81 -7.13 -4.36 -1.32
CA ALA A 81 -6.44 -5.65 -1.24
C ALA A 81 -5.08 -5.62 -1.93
N LEU A 82 -4.98 -4.98 -3.10
CA LEU A 82 -3.70 -4.75 -3.78
C LEU A 82 -2.76 -3.86 -2.96
N GLU A 83 -3.30 -2.82 -2.29
CA GLU A 83 -2.55 -2.00 -1.34
C GLU A 83 -2.01 -2.86 -0.18
N ALA A 84 -2.86 -3.70 0.41
CA ALA A 84 -2.51 -4.55 1.54
C ALA A 84 -1.48 -5.63 1.20
N LEU A 85 -1.53 -6.20 -0.01
CA LEU A 85 -0.53 -7.15 -0.50
C LEU A 85 0.89 -6.54 -0.47
N ASN A 86 0.99 -5.28 -0.90
CA ASN A 86 2.24 -4.51 -0.96
C ASN A 86 3.41 -5.32 -1.59
N THR A 87 3.12 -5.98 -2.71
CA THR A 87 4.09 -6.78 -3.47
C THR A 87 4.45 -6.11 -4.78
N TYR A 88 5.58 -6.53 -5.38
CA TYR A 88 5.99 -6.08 -6.71
C TYR A 88 4.88 -6.28 -7.76
N GLU A 89 4.23 -7.45 -7.73
CA GLU A 89 3.16 -7.81 -8.67
C GLU A 89 1.93 -6.93 -8.49
N ALA A 90 1.52 -6.65 -7.25
CA ALA A 90 0.41 -5.75 -6.97
C ALA A 90 0.69 -4.33 -7.48
N ALA A 91 1.91 -3.81 -7.26
CA ALA A 91 2.32 -2.51 -7.79
C ALA A 91 2.34 -2.47 -9.33
N GLN A 92 2.76 -3.56 -9.99
CA GLN A 92 2.70 -3.64 -11.46
C GLN A 92 1.25 -3.64 -11.97
N ARG A 93 0.34 -4.34 -11.31
CA ARG A 93 -1.08 -4.35 -11.67
C ARG A 93 -1.72 -2.97 -11.51
N LEU A 94 -1.44 -2.29 -10.40
CA LEU A 94 -1.89 -0.92 -10.18
C LEU A 94 -1.31 0.07 -11.20
N LEU A 95 -0.06 -0.14 -11.64
CA LEU A 95 0.56 0.67 -12.69
C LEU A 95 -0.17 0.54 -14.02
N ILE A 96 -0.46 -0.69 -14.46
CA ILE A 96 -1.20 -0.96 -15.70
C ILE A 96 -2.61 -0.39 -15.59
N LEU A 97 -3.32 -0.71 -14.49
CA LEU A 97 -4.68 -0.23 -14.24
C LEU A 97 -4.76 1.30 -14.29
N CYS A 98 -3.79 2.01 -13.70
CA CYS A 98 -3.76 3.46 -13.74
C CYS A 98 -3.59 4.01 -15.17
N GLY A 99 -2.84 3.32 -16.02
CA GLY A 99 -2.67 3.69 -17.43
C GLY A 99 -3.95 3.53 -18.25
N ASP A 100 -4.68 2.44 -18.01
CA ASP A 100 -5.90 2.08 -18.76
C ASP A 100 -7.16 2.77 -18.25
N SER A 101 -7.16 3.23 -16.99
CA SER A 101 -8.30 3.90 -16.35
C SER A 101 -8.63 5.26 -16.98
N GLY A 102 -9.93 5.62 -16.94
CA GLY A 102 -10.42 6.96 -17.25
C GLY A 102 -9.92 8.02 -16.27
N THR A 103 -10.10 9.31 -16.57
CA THR A 103 -9.50 10.43 -15.83
C THR A 103 -9.88 10.50 -14.34
N GLY A 104 -11.10 10.12 -13.98
CA GLY A 104 -11.57 10.07 -12.58
C GLY A 104 -10.88 8.98 -11.77
N ASP A 105 -11.01 7.73 -12.22
CA ASP A 105 -10.48 6.55 -11.53
C ASP A 105 -8.95 6.56 -11.47
N ARG A 106 -8.31 7.12 -12.50
CA ARG A 106 -6.85 7.25 -12.60
C ARG A 106 -6.24 7.96 -11.40
N LYS A 107 -6.88 8.98 -10.83
CA LYS A 107 -6.38 9.66 -9.62
C LYS A 107 -6.43 8.76 -8.38
N ILE A 108 -7.49 7.95 -8.27
CA ILE A 108 -7.68 7.00 -7.16
C ILE A 108 -6.61 5.92 -7.24
N VAL A 109 -6.45 5.30 -8.40
CA VAL A 109 -5.47 4.23 -8.62
C VAL A 109 -4.04 4.77 -8.44
N LEU A 110 -3.76 5.99 -8.91
CA LEU A 110 -2.47 6.65 -8.69
C LEU A 110 -2.15 6.81 -7.21
N ASN A 111 -3.13 7.25 -6.40
CA ASN A 111 -2.95 7.42 -4.96
C ASN A 111 -2.65 6.08 -4.27
N VAL A 112 -3.37 5.02 -4.63
CA VAL A 112 -3.12 3.67 -4.11
C VAL A 112 -1.73 3.16 -4.52
N LEU A 113 -1.37 3.31 -5.80
CA LEU A 113 -0.05 2.95 -6.31
C LEU A 113 1.08 3.68 -5.57
N ALA A 114 0.91 4.96 -5.26
CA ALA A 114 1.89 5.77 -4.55
C ALA A 114 2.19 5.26 -3.13
N ARG A 115 1.26 4.55 -2.48
CA ARG A 115 1.42 3.98 -1.13
C ARG A 115 2.16 2.64 -1.11
N VAL A 116 2.19 1.94 -2.24
CA VAL A 116 2.93 0.66 -2.42
C VAL A 116 4.12 0.78 -3.36
N LEU A 117 4.45 2.01 -3.80
CA LEU A 117 5.47 2.22 -4.83
C LEU A 117 6.87 1.84 -4.33
N THR A 118 7.52 0.95 -5.08
CA THR A 118 8.94 0.60 -4.88
C THR A 118 9.83 1.22 -5.95
N SER A 119 11.14 1.14 -5.79
CA SER A 119 12.11 1.66 -6.76
C SER A 119 11.96 1.04 -8.16
N SER A 120 11.46 -0.19 -8.25
CA SER A 120 11.29 -0.91 -9.52
C SER A 120 10.22 -0.32 -10.44
N GLN A 121 9.17 0.31 -9.89
CA GLN A 121 8.09 0.94 -10.66
C GLN A 121 8.29 2.46 -10.84
N ARG A 122 9.41 3.01 -10.36
CA ARG A 122 9.66 4.47 -10.30
C ARG A 122 9.43 5.17 -11.64
N GLU A 123 9.97 4.64 -12.72
CA GLU A 123 9.89 5.28 -14.03
C GLU A 123 8.49 5.18 -14.64
N GLY A 124 7.79 4.05 -14.44
CA GLY A 124 6.39 3.92 -14.84
C GLY A 124 5.50 4.93 -14.11
N PHE A 125 5.66 5.03 -12.79
CA PHE A 125 4.93 5.99 -11.96
C PHE A 125 5.21 7.45 -12.37
N ARG A 126 6.47 7.78 -12.67
CA ARG A 126 6.87 9.11 -13.18
C ARG A 126 6.12 9.48 -14.45
N ARG A 127 6.00 8.57 -15.42
CA ARG A 127 5.27 8.81 -16.67
C ARG A 127 3.80 9.07 -16.44
N LEU A 128 3.16 8.28 -15.56
CA LEU A 128 1.76 8.48 -15.18
C LEU A 128 1.57 9.85 -14.52
N LEU A 129 2.40 10.19 -13.54
CA LEU A 129 2.36 11.49 -12.86
C LEU A 129 2.43 12.65 -13.85
N ARG A 130 3.35 12.63 -14.82
CA ARG A 130 3.48 13.70 -15.83
C ARG A 130 2.21 13.93 -16.64
N SER A 131 1.41 12.88 -16.85
CA SER A 131 0.17 12.95 -17.63
C SER A 131 -1.06 13.38 -16.81
N ILE A 132 -0.99 13.28 -15.48
CA ILE A 132 -2.13 13.51 -14.57
C ILE A 132 -1.96 14.81 -13.79
N LEU A 133 -0.72 15.17 -13.48
CA LEU A 133 -0.41 16.25 -12.57
C LEU A 133 -0.74 17.60 -13.20
N ALA A 134 -1.53 18.38 -12.48
CA ALA A 134 -1.86 19.76 -12.78
C ALA A 134 -1.83 20.57 -11.48
N PRO A 135 -1.63 21.90 -11.54
CA PRO A 135 -1.72 22.75 -10.35
C PRO A 135 -3.05 22.56 -9.61
N GLY A 136 -2.98 22.32 -8.31
CA GLY A 136 -4.13 22.07 -7.46
C GLY A 136 -3.76 21.31 -6.19
N GLU A 137 -4.77 20.89 -5.44
CA GLU A 137 -4.59 20.11 -4.22
C GLU A 137 -4.42 18.62 -4.53
N LEU A 138 -3.41 18.02 -3.90
CA LEU A 138 -3.12 16.59 -4.00
C LEU A 138 -2.92 16.03 -2.60
N ASP A 139 -3.77 15.08 -2.21
CA ASP A 139 -3.58 14.35 -0.96
C ASP A 139 -2.45 13.33 -1.12
N ILE A 140 -1.29 13.66 -0.56
CA ILE A 140 -0.10 12.82 -0.52
C ILE A 140 0.00 11.99 0.77
N SER A 141 -1.07 11.91 1.56
CA SER A 141 -1.09 11.15 2.80
C SER A 141 -0.72 9.69 2.56
N ARG A 142 0.22 9.19 3.36
CA ARG A 142 0.74 7.81 3.31
C ARG A 142 1.51 7.42 2.05
N TRP A 143 1.85 8.37 1.17
CA TRP A 143 2.71 8.09 0.03
C TRP A 143 4.07 7.59 0.50
N THR A 144 4.68 6.68 -0.26
CA THR A 144 6.04 6.23 0.04
C THR A 144 7.04 7.36 -0.23
N SER A 145 8.20 7.31 0.44
CA SER A 145 9.29 8.24 0.17
C SER A 145 9.74 8.22 -1.29
N THR A 146 9.66 7.05 -1.95
CA THR A 146 9.92 6.90 -3.39
C THR A 146 8.92 7.71 -4.21
N ALA A 147 7.63 7.61 -3.91
CA ALA A 147 6.58 8.33 -4.64
C ALA A 147 6.73 9.86 -4.48
N LEU A 148 7.03 10.32 -3.25
CA LEU A 148 7.28 11.74 -2.96
C LEU A 148 8.47 12.29 -3.76
N ARG A 149 9.61 11.57 -3.78
CA ARG A 149 10.78 11.98 -4.58
C ARG A 149 10.48 12.06 -6.08
N VAL A 150 9.64 11.17 -6.60
CA VAL A 150 9.22 11.22 -8.01
C VAL A 150 8.30 12.41 -8.26
N LEU A 151 7.34 12.66 -7.35
CA LEU A 151 6.46 13.82 -7.43
C LEU A 151 7.26 15.12 -7.48
N GLU A 152 8.21 15.30 -6.58
CA GLU A 152 9.10 16.47 -6.54
C GLU A 152 9.84 16.67 -7.88
N SER A 153 10.45 15.61 -8.41
CA SER A 153 11.13 15.65 -9.72
C SER A 153 10.19 16.08 -10.83
N VAL A 154 8.98 15.51 -10.87
CA VAL A 154 7.99 15.82 -11.90
C VAL A 154 7.46 17.24 -11.77
N CYS A 155 7.17 17.71 -10.54
CA CYS A 155 6.76 19.08 -10.28
C CYS A 155 7.82 20.08 -10.76
N HIS A 156 9.09 19.86 -10.41
CA HIS A 156 10.19 20.70 -10.85
C HIS A 156 10.32 20.74 -12.38
N GLU A 157 10.20 19.59 -13.06
CA GLU A 157 10.22 19.51 -14.53
C GLU A 157 9.05 20.24 -15.20
N LEU A 158 7.89 20.29 -14.54
CA LEU A 158 6.70 20.97 -15.04
C LEU A 158 6.60 22.44 -14.58
N GLY A 159 7.57 22.93 -13.79
CA GLY A 159 7.53 24.27 -13.21
C GLY A 159 6.42 24.48 -12.17
N ILE A 160 5.94 23.40 -11.55
CA ILE A 160 4.93 23.43 -10.48
C ILE A 160 5.64 23.58 -9.14
N LEU A 161 5.26 24.60 -8.38
CA LEU A 161 5.73 24.80 -7.01
C LEU A 161 4.91 23.94 -6.05
N LEU A 162 5.60 23.32 -5.09
CA LEU A 162 4.96 22.55 -4.03
C LEU A 162 4.84 23.43 -2.78
N GLU A 163 3.64 23.55 -2.27
CA GLU A 163 3.32 24.26 -1.03
C GLU A 163 2.76 23.26 -0.02
N ASP A 164 3.13 23.41 1.25
CA ASP A 164 2.51 22.65 2.34
C ASP A 164 1.18 23.28 2.78
N THR A 165 0.47 22.61 3.70
CA THR A 165 -0.81 23.12 4.25
C THR A 165 -0.69 24.41 5.05
N THR A 166 0.53 24.89 5.30
CA THR A 166 0.83 26.17 5.94
C THR A 166 1.16 27.28 4.94
N GLY A 167 1.09 26.99 3.63
CA GLY A 167 1.44 27.92 2.57
C GLY A 167 2.94 28.17 2.44
N LYS A 168 3.78 27.33 3.06
CA LYS A 168 5.23 27.38 2.89
C LYS A 168 5.64 26.55 1.70
N LEU A 169 6.60 27.05 0.93
CA LEU A 169 7.25 26.25 -0.10
C LEU A 169 7.83 24.99 0.56
N TYR A 170 7.51 23.86 -0.01
CA TYR A 170 7.95 22.55 0.46
C TYR A 170 9.47 22.43 0.17
N GLU A 171 10.29 22.73 1.19
CA GLU A 171 11.75 22.66 1.09
C GLU A 171 12.31 21.29 1.50
N THR A 172 13.14 20.74 0.63
CA THR A 172 13.54 19.33 0.50
C THR A 172 14.46 18.77 1.61
N ASN A 173 14.82 19.55 2.63
CA ASN A 173 15.91 19.20 3.55
C ASN A 173 15.55 18.23 4.69
N ARG A 174 14.35 17.61 4.70
CA ARG A 174 13.94 16.73 5.82
C ARG A 174 14.39 15.28 5.72
N PHE A 175 14.74 14.76 4.54
CA PHE A 175 15.05 13.32 4.38
C PHE A 175 16.55 12.98 4.41
N GLU A 176 17.46 13.93 4.17
CA GLU A 176 18.91 13.68 4.32
C GLU A 176 19.37 13.65 5.78
N ALA A 177 18.65 14.34 6.67
CA ALA A 177 18.97 14.36 8.11
C ALA A 177 18.73 13.00 8.80
N ALA A 178 17.83 12.17 8.28
CA ALA A 178 17.55 10.84 8.83
C ALA A 178 18.60 9.79 8.39
N GLU A 179 19.15 9.87 7.18
CA GLU A 179 20.22 8.96 6.73
C GLU A 179 21.58 9.32 7.34
N MET A 180 21.85 10.60 7.61
CA MET A 180 23.09 11.00 8.26
C MET A 180 23.20 10.56 9.74
N GLN A 181 22.09 10.46 10.48
CA GLN A 181 22.12 9.98 11.88
C GLN A 181 22.38 8.47 11.99
N PHE A 182 21.94 7.65 11.04
CA PHE A 182 22.25 6.21 11.03
C PHE A 182 23.62 5.88 10.40
N GLY A 183 24.15 6.76 9.54
CA GLY A 183 25.47 6.61 8.93
C GLY A 183 26.65 6.90 9.88
N THR A 184 26.47 7.76 10.89
CA THR A 184 27.55 8.08 11.86
C THR A 184 27.71 7.03 12.96
N LEU A 185 26.66 6.25 13.29
CA LEU A 185 26.71 5.23 14.35
C LEU A 185 27.38 3.91 13.93
N ARG A 186 27.60 3.67 12.63
CA ARG A 186 28.28 2.44 12.14
C ARG A 186 29.80 2.56 12.00
N LYS A 187 30.40 3.74 12.12
CA LYS A 187 31.85 3.92 11.92
C LYS A 187 32.70 3.86 13.21
N ASN A 188 32.11 3.83 14.41
CA ASN A 188 32.86 3.86 15.68
C ASN A 188 32.93 2.53 16.45
N LYS A 189 32.74 1.36 15.80
CA LYS A 189 32.85 0.04 16.46
C LYS A 189 33.91 -0.90 15.84
N ARG A 190 35.00 -0.35 15.30
CA ARG A 190 36.21 -1.12 14.97
C ARG A 190 37.47 -0.32 15.28
N ALA A 191 37.75 -0.13 16.57
CA ALA A 191 39.08 0.17 17.08
C ALA A 191 39.08 -0.15 18.57
N LEU A 192 39.49 -1.39 18.88
CA LEU A 192 40.24 -1.88 20.05
C LEU A 192 40.09 -3.39 20.12
#